data_AF-A0A1H0TW58-F1
#
_entry.id   AF-A0A1H0TW58-F1
#
_cell.length_a   1.000
_cell.length_b   1.000
_cell.length_c   1.000
_cell.angle_alpha   90.00
_cell.angle_beta   90.00
_cell.angle_gamma   90.00
#
_symmetry.space_group_name_H-M   'P 1'
#
loop_
_entity.id
_entity.type
_entity.pdbx_description
1 polymer ?
#
loop_
_entity_poly.entity_id
_entity_poly.type
_entity_poly.pdbx_seq_one_letter_code
_entity_poly.pdbx_strand_id
1 'polypeptide(L)'
;MKNRSSFLTSVEQNPAIPAEVKNQATTELQRDVSFLSDAQLTDALGKAGTSPEVTQAALDANAEARLDGLRAALAVLAAAAILALFFTPRIPTTQPQGDRQVDAGCAPTGCATRPAVSVPAAPWRPR
;
A
#
# COMPACT_ATOMS: atom_id res chain seq x y z
N MET A 1 -1.05 25.55 -18.55
CA MET A 1 -1.27 24.13 -18.16
C MET A 1 -2.34 23.52 -19.08
N LYS A 2 -1.94 22.99 -20.22
CA LYS A 2 -2.75 22.20 -21.16
C LYS A 2 -1.78 21.11 -21.60
N ASN A 3 -2.02 19.83 -21.29
CA ASN A 3 -1.37 18.65 -21.91
C ASN A 3 -1.58 17.34 -21.13
N ARG A 4 -2.82 16.85 -21.02
CA ARG A 4 -3.02 15.39 -20.85
C ARG A 4 -4.42 14.94 -21.26
N SER A 5 -5.44 15.70 -20.86
CA SER A 5 -6.84 15.37 -21.13
C SER A 5 -7.20 15.43 -22.61
N SER A 6 -6.75 16.44 -23.38
CA SER A 6 -7.12 16.53 -24.80
C SER A 6 -6.46 15.45 -25.68
N PHE A 7 -5.29 14.95 -25.29
CA PHE A 7 -4.64 13.85 -26.00
C PHE A 7 -5.35 12.51 -25.74
N LEU A 8 -5.73 12.23 -24.49
CA LEU A 8 -6.51 11.03 -24.15
C LEU A 8 -7.86 10.99 -24.88
N THR A 9 -8.55 12.13 -24.98
CA THR A 9 -9.79 12.23 -25.75
C THR A 9 -9.59 11.94 -27.24
N SER A 10 -8.49 12.40 -27.86
CA SER A 10 -8.19 12.08 -29.27
C SER A 10 -7.85 10.61 -29.51
N VAL A 11 -7.24 9.92 -28.53
CA VAL A 11 -6.90 8.48 -28.63
C VAL A 11 -8.12 7.59 -28.32
N GLU A 12 -9.04 8.04 -27.46
CA GLU A 12 -10.31 7.35 -27.20
C GLU A 12 -11.25 7.37 -28.40
N GLN A 13 -11.35 8.50 -29.09
CA GLN A 13 -12.32 8.68 -30.17
C GLN A 13 -11.83 8.21 -31.55
N ASN A 14 -10.64 7.60 -31.65
CA ASN A 14 -10.17 7.03 -32.91
C ASN A 14 -10.59 5.55 -33.01
N PRO A 15 -11.62 5.20 -33.82
CA PRO A 15 -12.11 3.84 -33.98
C PRO A 15 -11.14 2.93 -34.75
N ALA A 16 -10.05 3.47 -35.30
CA ALA A 16 -9.00 2.71 -35.98
C ALA A 16 -7.90 2.20 -35.04
N ILE A 17 -8.02 2.44 -33.72
CA ILE A 17 -7.06 1.97 -32.71
C ILE A 17 -7.66 0.75 -32.00
N PRO A 18 -7.25 -0.49 -32.35
CA PRO A 18 -7.71 -1.70 -31.67
C PRO A 18 -7.46 -1.59 -30.16
N ALA A 19 -8.39 -2.08 -29.34
CA ALA A 19 -8.23 -2.11 -27.88
C ALA A 19 -6.91 -2.81 -27.45
N GLU A 20 -6.40 -3.70 -28.29
CA GLU A 20 -5.13 -4.40 -28.12
C GLU A 20 -3.91 -3.46 -28.03
N VAL A 21 -3.82 -2.41 -28.85
CA VAL A 21 -2.67 -1.46 -28.80
C VAL A 21 -2.77 -0.48 -27.62
N LYS A 22 -3.98 -0.22 -27.09
CA LYS A 22 -4.15 0.54 -25.84
C LYS A 22 -3.69 -0.27 -24.62
N ASN A 23 -3.98 -1.57 -24.61
CA ASN A 23 -3.52 -2.48 -23.56
C ASN A 23 -2.01 -2.74 -23.66
N GLN A 24 -1.46 -2.92 -24.86
CA GLN A 24 -0.02 -3.06 -25.05
C GLN A 24 0.75 -1.79 -24.69
N ALA A 25 0.29 -0.60 -25.08
CA ALA A 25 0.95 0.66 -24.70
C ALA A 25 0.98 0.85 -23.17
N THR A 26 -0.08 0.48 -22.46
CA THR A 26 -0.12 0.53 -20.98
C THR A 26 0.83 -0.51 -20.37
N THR A 27 0.93 -1.70 -20.96
CA THR A 27 1.81 -2.77 -20.47
C THR A 27 3.29 -2.50 -20.77
N GLU A 28 3.62 -1.89 -21.92
CA GLU A 28 4.98 -1.49 -22.27
C GLU A 28 5.44 -0.26 -21.47
N LEU A 29 4.56 0.71 -21.22
CA LEU A 29 4.84 1.84 -20.30
C LEU A 29 4.98 1.39 -18.83
N GLN A 30 4.33 0.30 -18.42
CA GLN A 30 4.54 -0.32 -17.11
C GLN A 30 5.79 -1.19 -17.03
N ARG A 31 6.28 -1.69 -18.18
CA ARG A 31 7.57 -2.40 -18.29
C ARG A 31 8.77 -1.44 -18.35
N ASP A 32 8.53 -0.14 -18.52
CA ASP A 32 9.52 0.93 -18.62
C ASP A 32 10.03 1.46 -17.25
N VAL A 33 9.93 0.64 -16.20
CA VAL A 33 10.74 0.78 -14.98
C VAL A 33 11.73 -0.37 -14.96
N SER A 34 12.58 -0.37 -15.98
CA SER A 34 13.57 -1.41 -16.24
C SER A 34 14.62 -1.40 -15.12
N PHE A 35 14.37 -2.18 -14.06
CA PHE A 35 15.41 -2.70 -13.19
C PHE A 35 16.30 -3.60 -14.05
N LEU A 36 17.24 -3.00 -14.79
CA LEU A 36 18.27 -3.74 -15.48
C LEU A 36 19.07 -4.50 -14.40
N SER A 37 19.07 -5.83 -14.45
CA SER A 37 19.89 -6.61 -13.51
C SER A 37 21.37 -6.35 -13.80
N ASP A 38 22.25 -6.43 -12.79
CA ASP A 38 23.69 -6.17 -12.96
C ASP A 38 24.30 -7.05 -14.07
N ALA A 39 23.78 -8.27 -14.23
CA ALA A 39 24.13 -9.18 -15.32
C ALA A 39 23.69 -8.67 -16.71
N GLN A 40 22.48 -8.12 -16.83
CA GLN A 40 21.99 -7.51 -18.09
C GLN A 40 22.71 -6.21 -18.41
N LEU A 41 23.08 -5.42 -17.40
CA LEU A 41 23.88 -4.21 -17.56
C LEU A 41 25.29 -4.56 -18.03
N THR A 42 25.92 -5.57 -17.41
CA THR A 42 27.25 -6.06 -17.80
C THR A 42 27.25 -6.64 -19.21
N ASP A 43 26.26 -7.45 -19.57
CA ASP A 43 26.17 -8.04 -20.92
C ASP A 43 25.92 -6.98 -22.00
N ALA A 44 25.09 -5.96 -21.72
CA ALA A 44 24.87 -4.84 -22.62
C ALA A 44 26.13 -3.98 -22.81
N LEU A 45 26.85 -3.68 -21.73
CA LEU A 45 28.09 -2.89 -21.76
C LEU A 45 29.24 -3.67 -22.42
N GLY A 46 29.28 -4.99 -22.23
CA GLY A 46 30.21 -5.87 -22.94
C GLY A 46 29.94 -5.90 -24.45
N LYS A 47 28.67 -6.01 -24.87
CA LYS A 47 28.26 -5.93 -26.28
C LYS A 47 28.54 -4.56 -26.91
N ALA A 48 28.45 -3.48 -26.13
CA ALA A 48 28.79 -2.13 -26.56
C ALA A 48 30.30 -1.89 -26.68
N GLY A 49 31.15 -2.83 -26.22
CA GLY A 49 32.60 -2.71 -26.29
C GLY A 49 33.17 -1.66 -25.33
N THR A 50 32.44 -1.34 -24.26
CA THR A 50 32.85 -0.33 -23.28
C THR A 50 34.05 -0.79 -22.47
N SER A 51 34.93 0.14 -22.06
CA SER A 51 36.09 -0.23 -21.24
C SER A 51 35.65 -0.78 -19.87
N PRO A 52 36.51 -1.59 -19.21
CA PRO A 52 36.21 -2.13 -17.88
C PRO A 52 35.94 -1.04 -16.84
N GLU A 53 36.67 0.09 -16.90
CA GLU A 53 36.43 1.20 -15.95
C GLU A 53 35.03 1.81 -16.11
N VAL A 54 34.58 2.03 -17.35
CA VAL A 54 33.24 2.60 -17.61
C VAL A 54 32.15 1.63 -17.19
N THR A 55 32.39 0.32 -17.38
CA THR A 55 31.44 -0.71 -16.97
C THR A 55 31.27 -0.76 -15.45
N GLN A 56 32.38 -0.70 -14.71
CA GLN A 56 32.34 -0.69 -13.25
C GLN A 56 31.66 0.57 -12.72
N ALA A 57 31.98 1.75 -13.28
CA ALA A 57 31.34 3.00 -12.88
C ALA A 57 29.81 2.97 -13.10
N ALA A 58 29.34 2.34 -14.18
CA ALA A 58 27.91 2.18 -14.44
C ALA A 58 27.23 1.23 -13.42
N LEU A 59 27.90 0.14 -13.03
CA LEU A 59 27.41 -0.78 -12.01
C LEU A 59 27.34 -0.11 -10.62
N ASP A 60 28.37 0.63 -10.26
CA ASP A 60 28.41 1.37 -8.99
C ASP A 60 27.28 2.42 -8.91
N ALA A 61 27.07 3.16 -10.00
CA ALA A 61 25.97 4.12 -10.11
C ALA A 61 24.58 3.45 -10.02
N ASN A 62 24.41 2.23 -10.55
CA ASN A 62 23.17 1.47 -10.42
C ASN A 62 22.91 1.06 -8.96
N ALA A 63 23.95 0.58 -8.27
CA ALA A 63 23.86 0.20 -6.87
C ALA A 63 23.49 1.40 -5.96
N GLU A 64 24.11 2.56 -6.20
CA GLU A 64 23.80 3.80 -5.49
C GLU A 64 22.35 4.25 -5.72
N ALA A 65 21.90 4.24 -6.99
CA ALA A 65 20.52 4.61 -7.35
C ALA A 65 19.47 3.73 -6.64
N ARG A 66 19.75 2.43 -6.46
CA ARG A 66 18.87 1.52 -5.71
C ARG A 66 18.76 1.90 -4.24
N LEU A 67 19.87 2.24 -3.60
CA LEU A 67 19.88 2.63 -2.19
C LEU A 67 19.13 3.94 -1.97
N ASP A 68 19.35 4.93 -2.84
CA ASP A 68 18.66 6.20 -2.76
C ASP A 68 17.17 6.08 -3.08
N GLY A 69 16.80 5.22 -4.04
CA GLY A 69 15.42 4.88 -4.31
C GLY A 69 14.70 4.29 -3.09
N LEU A 70 15.34 3.36 -2.37
CA LEU A 70 14.78 2.79 -1.14
C LEU A 70 14.61 3.84 -0.05
N ARG A 71 15.61 4.71 0.16
CA ARG A 71 15.53 5.82 1.13
C ARG A 71 14.41 6.79 0.79
N ALA A 72 14.29 7.17 -0.48
CA ALA A 72 13.22 8.05 -0.95
C ALA A 72 11.84 7.42 -0.76
N ALA A 73 11.69 6.13 -1.11
CA ALA A 73 10.44 5.40 -0.91
C ALA A 73 10.03 5.34 0.58
N LEU A 74 10.97 5.05 1.47
CA LEU A 74 10.73 5.07 2.91
C LEU A 74 10.39 6.47 3.43
N ALA A 75 11.03 7.52 2.92
CA ALA A 75 10.71 8.89 3.28
C ALA A 75 9.28 9.28 2.89
N VAL A 76 8.85 8.90 1.68
CA VAL A 76 7.47 9.11 1.21
C VAL A 76 6.47 8.33 2.08
N LEU A 77 6.77 7.06 2.39
CA LEU A 77 5.94 6.24 3.26
C LEU A 77 5.80 6.84 4.67
N ALA A 78 6.91 7.32 5.25
CA ALA A 78 6.90 7.98 6.55
C ALA A 78 6.06 9.27 6.53
N ALA A 79 6.19 10.08 5.48
CA ALA A 79 5.37 11.28 5.32
C ALA A 79 3.87 10.95 5.23
N ALA A 80 3.51 9.91 4.46
CA ALA A 80 2.14 9.43 4.35
C ALA A 80 1.60 8.93 5.70
N ALA A 81 2.41 8.20 6.48
CA ALA A 81 2.04 7.74 7.81
C ALA A 81 1.77 8.90 8.77
N ILE A 82 2.62 9.93 8.77
CA ILE A 82 2.41 11.14 9.58
C ILE A 82 1.11 11.84 9.18
N LEU A 83 0.84 11.97 7.88
CA LEU A 83 -0.41 12.55 7.40
C LEU A 83 -1.64 11.74 7.84
N ALA A 84 -1.55 10.41 7.82
CA ALA A 84 -2.63 9.53 8.26
C ALA A 84 -3.00 9.69 9.74
N LEU A 85 -2.06 10.11 10.60
CA LEU A 85 -2.35 10.38 12.02
C LEU A 85 -3.38 11.51 12.20
N PHE A 86 -3.43 12.49 11.28
CA PHE A 86 -4.42 13.56 11.33
C PHE A 86 -5.83 13.07 10.97
N PHE A 87 -5.94 11.97 10.22
CA PHE A 87 -7.20 11.34 9.84
C PHE A 87 -7.62 10.20 10.77
N THR A 88 -6.79 9.86 11.75
CA THR A 88 -7.09 8.79 12.72
C THR A 88 -7.72 9.43 13.96
N PRO A 89 -9.06 9.34 14.14
CA PRO A 89 -9.69 9.86 15.34
C PRO A 89 -9.19 9.07 16.57
N ARG A 90 -8.97 9.76 17.69
CA ARG A 90 -8.58 9.11 18.95
C ARG A 90 -9.63 8.07 19.35
N ILE A 91 -9.15 6.93 19.85
CA ILE A 91 -9.98 5.94 20.52
C ILE A 91 -10.70 6.64 21.70
N PRO A 92 -12.04 6.60 21.77
CA PRO A 92 -12.78 7.19 22.88
C PRO A 92 -12.31 6.61 24.21
N THR A 93 -11.84 7.47 25.12
CA THR A 93 -11.40 7.07 26.48
C THR A 93 -12.57 6.90 27.44
N THR A 94 -13.77 7.31 27.04
CA THR A 94 -15.03 7.04 27.72
C THR A 94 -15.60 5.74 27.15
N GLN A 95 -15.76 4.75 28.03
CA GLN A 95 -16.63 3.62 27.70
C GLN A 95 -18.02 4.18 27.41
N PRO A 96 -18.68 3.83 26.29
CA PRO A 96 -20.08 4.14 26.14
C PRO A 96 -20.77 3.54 27.36
N GLN A 97 -21.39 4.37 28.21
CA GLN A 97 -22.32 3.86 29.19
C GLN A 97 -23.37 3.13 28.38
N GLY A 98 -23.25 1.81 28.28
CA GLY A 98 -24.35 0.98 27.85
C GLY A 98 -25.49 1.39 28.77
N ASP A 99 -26.56 1.92 28.18
CA ASP A 99 -27.77 2.23 28.91
C ASP A 99 -28.03 0.99 29.75
N ARG A 100 -27.76 1.10 31.05
CA ARG A 100 -28.17 0.09 31.99
C ARG A 100 -29.67 0.26 31.89
N GLN A 101 -30.28 -0.56 31.05
CA GLN A 101 -31.71 -0.74 31.04
C GLN A 101 -31.98 -1.31 32.43
N VAL A 102 -32.19 -0.37 33.36
CA VAL A 102 -32.97 -0.60 34.55
C VAL A 102 -34.30 -0.99 33.95
N ASP A 103 -34.47 -2.29 33.76
CA ASP A 103 -35.77 -2.89 33.57
C ASP A 103 -36.57 -2.44 34.80
N ALA A 104 -37.28 -1.32 34.65
CA ALA A 104 -38.36 -0.91 35.52
C ALA A 104 -39.47 -1.93 35.31
N GLY A 105 -39.23 -3.11 35.85
CA GLY A 105 -39.96 -4.33 35.54
C GLY A 105 -39.71 -5.41 36.59
N CYS A 106 -39.42 -5.03 37.83
CA CYS A 106 -39.80 -5.85 38.97
C CYS A 106 -41.14 -5.33 39.49
N ALA A 107 -42.23 -5.89 38.96
CA ALA A 107 -43.51 -5.84 39.65
C ALA A 107 -43.36 -6.58 41.00
N PRO A 108 -44.05 -6.18 42.08
CA PRO A 108 -43.78 -6.64 43.44
C PRO A 108 -44.25 -8.08 43.73
N THR A 109 -44.24 -8.99 42.76
CA THR A 109 -44.67 -10.38 43.00
C THR A 109 -43.85 -11.34 42.15
N GLY A 110 -42.79 -11.88 42.76
CA GLY A 110 -42.14 -13.11 42.29
C GLY A 110 -40.80 -12.95 41.55
N CYS A 111 -39.77 -12.42 42.22
CA CYS A 111 -38.39 -12.71 41.82
C CYS A 111 -38.03 -14.15 42.22
N ALA A 112 -38.14 -15.09 41.28
CA ALA A 112 -37.36 -16.32 41.35
C ALA A 112 -35.89 -15.96 41.04
N THR A 113 -35.04 -15.97 42.06
CA THR A 113 -33.59 -15.84 41.92
C THR A 113 -33.07 -16.96 41.02
N ARG A 114 -32.72 -16.64 39.76
CA ARG A 114 -31.84 -17.52 38.97
C ARG A 114 -30.45 -17.50 39.61
N PRO A 115 -29.87 -18.63 39.98
CA PRO A 115 -28.49 -18.65 40.45
C PRO A 115 -27.57 -18.22 39.30
N ALA A 116 -26.64 -17.31 39.61
CA ALA A 116 -25.61 -16.90 38.70
C ALA A 116 -24.74 -18.12 38.34
N VAL A 117 -24.83 -18.60 37.10
CA VAL A 117 -23.85 -19.54 36.56
C VAL A 117 -22.57 -18.73 36.33
N SER A 118 -21.62 -18.86 37.24
CA SER A 118 -20.25 -18.37 37.04
C SER A 118 -19.58 -19.23 35.98
N VAL A 119 -19.36 -18.68 34.79
CA VAL A 119 -18.50 -19.29 33.78
C VAL A 119 -17.05 -18.99 34.17
N PRO A 120 -16.21 -19.98 34.50
CA PRO A 120 -14.81 -19.72 34.79
C PRO A 120 -14.07 -19.31 33.53
N ALA A 121 -13.23 -18.28 33.64
CA ALA A 121 -12.36 -17.82 32.57
C ALA A 121 -11.40 -18.94 32.14
N ALA A 122 -11.43 -19.30 30.86
CA ALA A 122 -10.52 -20.29 30.29
C ALA A 122 -9.07 -19.74 30.28
N PRO A 123 -8.07 -20.51 30.74
CA PRO A 123 -6.68 -20.08 30.68
C PRO A 123 -6.17 -20.15 29.23
N TRP A 124 -5.75 -18.99 28.72
CA TRP A 124 -5.18 -18.84 27.37
C TRP A 124 -3.86 -19.65 27.25
N ARG A 125 -3.72 -20.44 26.18
CA ARG A 125 -2.45 -21.11 25.82
C ARG A 125 -1.91 -20.52 24.50
N PRO A 126 -0.68 -19.99 24.45
CA PRO A 126 -0.02 -19.64 23.19
C PRO A 126 0.35 -20.90 22.40
N ARG A 127 0.30 -20.78 21.07
CA ARG A 127 0.86 -21.78 20.13
C ARG A 127 2.33 -21.50 19.86
#